data_AF-A0AAV9D550-F1
#
_entry.id   AF-A0AAV9D550-F1
#
_cell.length_a   1.000
_cell.length_b   1.000
_cell.length_c   1.000
_cell.angle_alpha   90.00
_cell.angle_beta   90.00
_cell.angle_gamma   90.00
#
_symmetry.space_group_name_H-M   'P 1'
#
loop_
_entity.id
_entity.type
_entity.pdbx_description
1 polymer ?
#
loop_
_entity_poly.entity_id
_entity_poly.type
_entity_poly.pdbx_seq_one_letter_code
_entity_poly.pdbx_strand_id
1 'polypeptide(L)' 'MTTKTMEEGEREERRPRRRLIPEEPEDLWQAYNLISVGDNVMAVTVRKILRETASGGRDAQRVKLKLEIIVEILLQVLI' A
#
# COMPACT_ATOMS: atom_id res chain seq x y z
N MET A 1 22.37 13.07 43.09
CA MET A 1 23.08 13.13 41.79
C MET A 1 22.51 12.05 40.89
N THR A 2 22.23 12.43 39.65
CA THR A 2 21.14 12.01 38.78
C THR A 2 21.06 10.52 38.43
N THR A 3 19.89 9.93 38.70
CA THR A 3 19.37 8.75 38.01
C THR A 3 18.97 9.13 36.58
N LYS A 4 19.57 8.52 35.57
CA LYS A 4 19.11 8.65 34.18
C LYS A 4 18.54 7.32 33.73
N THR A 5 17.22 7.23 33.80
CA THR A 5 16.39 6.26 33.08
C THR A 5 16.64 6.48 31.58
N MET A 6 17.16 5.47 30.89
CA MET A 6 17.21 5.45 29.44
C MET A 6 15.92 4.78 28.97
N GLU A 7 15.04 5.57 28.37
CA GLU A 7 13.92 5.08 27.58
C GLU A 7 14.50 4.33 26.38
N GLU A 8 14.47 3.00 26.42
CA GLU A 8 14.62 2.18 25.22
C GLU A 8 13.37 2.43 24.36
N GLY A 9 13.42 3.50 23.57
CA GLY A 9 12.51 3.69 22.46
C GLY A 9 12.67 2.49 21.53
N GLU A 10 11.62 1.68 21.46
CA GLU A 10 11.44 0.59 20.51
C GLU A 10 11.89 1.10 19.14
N ARG A 11 13.05 0.61 18.67
CA ARG A 11 13.48 0.86 17.29
C ARG A 11 12.46 0.15 16.41
N GLU A 12 11.53 0.92 15.86
CA GLU A 12 10.66 0.49 14.78
C GLU A 12 11.56 -0.13 13.70
N GLU A 13 11.61 -1.47 13.67
CA GLU A 13 12.38 -2.23 12.70
C GLU A 13 11.69 -2.06 11.36
N ARG A 14 11.97 -0.93 10.71
CA ARG A 14 11.39 -0.56 9.42
C ARG A 14 11.85 -1.59 8.41
N ARG A 15 10.96 -2.51 8.05
CA ARG A 15 11.18 -3.44 6.94
C ARG A 15 11.64 -2.63 5.71
N PRO A 16 12.75 -3.02 5.07
CA PRO A 16 13.27 -2.27 3.93
C PRO A 16 12.24 -2.29 2.78
N ARG A 17 11.90 -1.10 2.26
CA ARG A 17 11.00 -0.98 1.09
C ARG A 17 11.70 -1.58 -0.14
N ARG A 18 11.08 -2.57 -0.78
CA ARG A 18 11.56 -3.14 -2.04
C ARG A 18 10.67 -2.68 -3.19
N ARG A 19 11.28 -2.33 -4.32
CA ARG A 19 10.57 -2.01 -5.56
C ARG A 19 10.61 -3.24 -6.46
N LEU A 20 9.44 -3.71 -6.89
CA LEU A 20 9.28 -4.79 -7.84
C LEU A 20 8.75 -4.22 -9.16
N ILE A 21 9.29 -4.68 -10.28
CA ILE A 21 8.78 -4.40 -11.63
C ILE A 21 8.61 -5.78 -12.28
N PRO A 22 7.38 -6.29 -12.40
CA PRO A 22 7.16 -7.56 -13.08
C PRO A 22 7.40 -7.37 -14.59
N GLU A 23 8.20 -8.26 -15.19
CA GLU A 23 8.47 -8.33 -16.62
C GLU A 23 7.72 -9.53 -17.25
N GLU A 24 7.57 -10.61 -16.49
CA GLU A 24 6.89 -11.84 -16.88
C GLU A 24 5.65 -12.11 -16.00
N PRO A 25 4.64 -12.86 -16.49
CA PRO A 25 3.48 -13.26 -15.68
C PRO A 25 3.86 -13.99 -14.38
N GLU A 26 4.92 -14.78 -14.40
CA GLU A 26 5.47 -15.54 -13.29
C GLU A 26 5.96 -14.63 -12.14
N ASP A 27 6.38 -13.40 -12.44
CA ASP A 27 6.79 -12.42 -11.43
C ASP A 27 5.62 -12.00 -10.54
N LEU A 28 4.39 -11.99 -11.08
CA LEU A 28 3.19 -11.69 -10.29
C LEU A 28 2.90 -12.80 -9.29
N TRP A 29 3.15 -14.04 -9.66
CA TRP A 29 3.06 -15.18 -8.74
C TRP A 29 4.12 -15.06 -7.62
N GLN A 30 5.36 -14.71 -7.97
CA GLN A 30 6.41 -14.48 -6.97
C GLN A 30 6.07 -13.31 -6.04
N ALA A 31 5.57 -12.20 -6.58
CA ALA A 31 5.15 -11.05 -5.79
C ALA A 31 4.00 -11.41 -4.83
N TYR A 32 3.06 -12.24 -5.25
CA TYR A 32 1.98 -12.74 -4.39
C TYR A 32 2.51 -13.50 -3.17
N ASN A 33 3.53 -14.35 -3.36
CA ASN A 33 4.14 -15.11 -2.26
C ASN A 33 4.95 -14.24 -1.29
N LEU A 34 5.42 -13.07 -1.72
CA LEU A 34 6.21 -12.16 -0.89
C LEU A 34 5.36 -11.19 -0.06
N ILE A 35 4.16 -10.86 -0.53
CA ILE A 35 3.27 -9.90 0.13
C ILE A 35 2.42 -10.65 1.15
N SER A 36 2.28 -10.07 2.35
CA SER A 36 1.45 -10.58 3.43
C SER A 36 0.47 -9.52 3.94
N VAL A 37 -0.61 -9.97 4.60
CA VAL A 37 -1.52 -9.07 5.31
C VAL A 37 -0.74 -8.24 6.34
N GLY A 38 -0.98 -6.94 6.36
CA GLY A 38 -0.24 -5.97 7.18
C GLY A 38 0.94 -5.29 6.47
N ASP A 39 1.36 -5.76 5.29
CA ASP A 39 2.41 -5.08 4.53
C ASP A 39 1.92 -3.75 3.93
N ASN A 40 2.82 -2.77 3.85
CA ASN A 40 2.57 -1.53 3.11
C ASN A 40 2.98 -1.69 1.64
N VAL A 41 2.00 -1.63 0.74
CA VAL A 41 2.22 -1.74 -0.71
C VAL A 41 1.93 -0.41 -1.38
N MET A 42 2.87 0.06 -2.20
CA MET A 42 2.72 1.28 -2.98
C MET A 42 2.65 0.96 -4.48
N ALA A 43 1.54 1.31 -5.12
CA ALA A 43 1.32 1.06 -6.55
C ALA A 43 0.53 2.19 -7.23
N VAL A 44 0.63 2.26 -8.55
CA VAL A 44 -0.23 3.12 -9.37
C VAL A 44 -1.56 2.42 -9.60
N THR A 45 -2.64 3.10 -9.24
CA THR A 45 -4.01 2.62 -9.42
C THR A 45 -4.79 3.60 -10.29
N VAL A 46 -5.88 3.15 -10.91
CA VAL A 46 -6.83 4.01 -11.62
C VAL A 46 -8.12 4.02 -10.84
N ARG A 47 -8.54 5.19 -10.35
CA ARG A 47 -9.77 5.34 -9.57
C ARG A 47 -10.73 6.31 -10.24
N LYS A 48 -12.03 6.02 -10.13
CA LYS A 48 -13.09 6.95 -10.51
C LYS A 48 -13.31 7.91 -9.35
N ILE A 49 -13.09 9.19 -9.60
CA ILE A 49 -13.34 10.27 -8.66
C ILE A 49 -14.66 10.93 -9.07
N LEU A 50 -15.62 10.92 -8.17
CA LEU A 50 -16.86 11.67 -8.30
C LEU A 50 -16.68 13.02 -7.62
N ARG A 51 -17.01 14.11 -8.30
CA ARG A 51 -16.96 15.47 -7.77
C ARG A 51 -18.35 16.09 -7.86
N GLU A 52 -18.80 16.67 -6.77
CA GLU A 52 -19.99 17.52 -6.78
C GLU A 52 -19.55 18.95 -7.08
N THR A 53 -20.15 19.57 -8.09
CA THR A 53 -19.84 20.95 -8.48
C THR A 53 -20.76 21.91 -7.73
N ALA A 54 -20.30 23.14 -7.49
CA ALA A 54 -21.09 24.17 -6.81
C ALA A 54 -22.41 24.51 -7.52
N SER A 55 -22.52 24.19 -8.81
CA SER A 55 -23.74 24.31 -9.63
C SER A 55 -24.73 23.16 -9.47
N GLY A 56 -24.48 22.20 -8.57
CA GLY A 56 -25.32 21.01 -8.35
C GLY A 56 -25.10 19.87 -9.35
N GLY A 57 -24.08 19.98 -10.21
CA GLY A 57 -23.69 18.92 -11.14
C GLY A 57 -22.84 17.85 -10.46
N ARG A 58 -22.82 16.64 -11.05
CA ARG A 58 -21.89 15.57 -10.68
C ARG A 58 -20.96 15.29 -11.85
N ASP A 59 -19.67 15.51 -11.62
CA ASP A 59 -18.62 15.16 -12.57
C ASP A 59 -17.93 13.85 -12.14
N ALA A 60 -17.50 13.07 -13.11
CA ALA A 60 -16.89 11.77 -12.88
C ALA A 60 -15.64 11.61 -13.75
N GLN A 61 -14.47 11.55 -13.11
CA GLN A 61 -13.19 11.45 -13.79
C GLN A 61 -12.43 10.19 -13.36
N ARG A 62 -11.80 9.49 -14.32
CA ARG A 62 -10.83 8.43 -14.01
C ARG A 62 -9.45 9.04 -13.86
N VAL A 63 -8.84 8.88 -12.69
CA VAL A 63 -7.55 9.49 -12.35
C VAL A 63 -6.55 8.39 -11.96
N LYS A 64 -5.33 8.51 -12.50
CA LYS A 64 -4.18 7.70 -12.08
C LYS A 64 -3.63 8.25 -10.78
N LEU A 65 -3.55 7.42 -9.75
CA LEU A 65 -3.07 7.80 -8.41
C LEU A 65 -2.03 6.80 -7.95
N LYS A 66 -0.95 7.30 -7.36
CA LYS A 66 0.01 6.46 -6.63
C LYS A 66 -0.45 6.39 -5.18
N LEU A 67 -0.84 5.20 -4.73
CA LEU A 67 -1.37 4.99 -3.38
C LEU A 67 -0.48 4.03 -2.63
N GLU A 68 -0.28 4.30 -1.34
CA GLU A 68 0.30 3.38 -0.36
C GLU A 68 -0.85 2.86 0.49
N ILE A 69 -1.01 1.54 0.55
CA ILE A 69 -2.09 0.86 1.28
C ILE A 69 -1.49 -0.21 2.19
N ILE A 70 -2.18 -0.47 3.30
CA ILE A 70 -1.94 -1.66 4.11
C ILE A 70 -2.75 -2.81 3.50
N VAL A 71 -2.10 -3.96 3.30
CA VAL A 71 -2.77 -5.14 2.74
C VAL A 71 -3.71 -5.71 3.79
N GLU A 72 -5.01 -5.64 3.55
CA GLU A 72 -6.03 -6.20 4.45
C GLU A 72 -6.34 -7.67 4.13
N ILE A 73 -6.45 -7.98 2.83
CA ILE A 73 -6.75 -9.32 2.34
C ILE A 73 -5.89 -9.64 1.12
N LEU A 74 -5.53 -10.91 0.98
CA LEU A 74 -5.01 -11.47 -0.26
C LEU A 74 -6.10 -12.35 -0.87
N LEU A 75 -6.27 -12.28 -2.19
CA LEU A 75 -7.19 -13.16 -2.89
C LEU A 75 -6.68 -14.59 -2.74
N GLN A 76 -7.35 -15.39 -1.91
CA GLN A 76 -7.03 -16.79 -1.73
C GLN A 76 -7.66 -17.56 -2.90
N VAL A 77 -6.83 -18.14 -3.76
CA VAL A 77 -7.31 -19.07 -4.79
C VAL A 77 -7.61 -20.38 -4.05
N LEU A 78 -8.90 -20.73 -3.94
CA LEU A 78 -9.32 -22.09 -3.58
C LEU A 78 -8.89 -23.00 -4.74
N ILE A 79 -7.81 -23.74 -4.54
CA ILE A 79 -7.45 -24.91 -5.35
C ILE A 79 -8.05 -26.12 -4.64
#